data_AF-A0A8H6SSM8-F1
#
_entry.id   AF-A0A8H6SSM8-F1
#
_cell.length_a   1.000
_cell.length_b   1.000
_cell.length_c   1.000
_cell.angle_alpha   90.00
_cell.angle_beta   90.00
_cell.angle_gamma   90.00
#
_symmetry.space_group_name_H-M   'P 1'
#
loop_
_entity.id
_entity.type
_entity.pdbx_description
1 polymer ?
#
loop_
_entity_poly.entity_id
_entity_poly.type
_entity_poly.pdbx_seq_one_letter_code
_entity_poly.pdbx_strand_id
1 'polypeptide(L)'
;MNIIESLFGRTVTPAERLRQHQRAIAKAQRELDRERTKLEASEKKLVADIKRSAKDGQLNACKVMAKDLVRTRRYVHKFYQMRTQLQAVGLRIQTLRSNQSMAEAMRGATRAMASMNRGLNLPAIQRIMTEFEKESSMMDMKEEMMSDAVDDVMDSEEDEELEGDKILKQVLEELDINLAQQLTDAPTGLAASSSLANRQPVALGETTGPAPPRNDAGSPGGDGGLNDEDALQARLDALRRG
;
A
#
# COMPACT_ATOMS: atom_id res chain seq x y z
N MET A 1 7.31 -0.58 -55.61
CA MET A 1 7.74 0.38 -54.56
C MET A 1 7.47 1.77 -55.14
N ASN A 2 6.51 2.50 -54.58
CA ASN A 2 5.88 3.63 -55.26
C ASN A 2 6.73 4.90 -55.16
N ILE A 3 7.04 5.51 -56.32
CA ILE A 3 7.88 6.71 -56.49
C ILE A 3 7.35 7.92 -55.69
N ILE A 4 6.04 7.95 -55.44
CA ILE A 4 5.35 8.98 -54.63
C ILE A 4 5.77 8.91 -53.15
N GLU A 5 6.11 7.72 -52.62
CA GLU A 5 6.56 7.55 -51.23
C GLU A 5 7.96 8.13 -50.98
N SER A 6 8.79 8.26 -52.03
CA SER A 6 10.14 8.82 -51.92
C SER A 6 10.17 10.35 -51.97
N LEU A 7 9.10 10.99 -52.46
CA LEU A 7 9.05 12.43 -52.74
C LEU A 7 8.26 13.24 -51.70
N PHE A 8 7.34 12.61 -50.95
CA PHE A 8 6.50 13.30 -49.96
C PHE A 8 6.62 12.76 -48.52
N GLY A 9 7.51 11.80 -48.28
CA GLY A 9 7.59 11.09 -47.00
C GLY A 9 6.38 10.17 -46.80
N ARG A 10 6.61 9.01 -46.18
CA ARG A 10 5.52 8.06 -45.91
C ARG A 10 4.48 8.71 -45.00
N THR A 11 3.30 9.00 -45.54
CA THR A 11 2.13 9.33 -44.74
C THR A 11 1.73 8.07 -43.98
N VAL A 12 2.09 8.00 -42.70
CA VAL A 12 1.79 6.86 -41.83
C VAL A 12 0.28 6.63 -41.83
N THR A 13 -0.14 5.45 -42.29
CA THR A 13 -1.56 5.09 -42.37
C THR A 13 -2.15 5.01 -40.95
N PRO A 14 -3.47 5.25 -40.77
CA PRO A 14 -4.11 5.12 -39.45
C PRO A 14 -3.84 3.75 -38.78
N ALA A 15 -3.82 2.68 -39.55
CA ALA A 15 -3.49 1.33 -39.06
C ALA A 15 -2.03 1.20 -38.59
N GLU A 16 -1.09 1.87 -39.25
CA GLU A 16 0.31 1.88 -38.88
C GLU A 16 0.57 2.75 -37.63
N ARG A 17 -0.11 3.88 -37.50
CA ARG A 17 -0.12 4.69 -36.26
C ARG A 17 -0.65 3.88 -35.08
N LEU A 18 -1.76 3.17 -35.25
CA LEU A 18 -2.35 2.33 -34.21
C LEU A 18 -1.37 1.23 -33.74
N ARG A 19 -0.66 0.58 -34.67
CA ARG A 19 0.41 -0.38 -34.37
C ARG A 19 1.60 0.26 -33.68
N GLN A 20 1.98 1.48 -34.03
CA GLN A 20 3.06 2.22 -33.37
C GLN A 20 2.69 2.55 -31.92
N HIS A 21 1.48 3.05 -31.67
CA HIS A 21 0.98 3.33 -30.31
C HIS A 21 0.88 2.06 -29.46
N GLN A 22 0.38 0.95 -30.02
CA GLN A 22 0.34 -0.33 -29.30
C GLN A 22 1.74 -0.80 -28.87
N ARG A 23 2.75 -0.64 -29.73
CA ARG A 23 4.15 -0.93 -29.39
C ARG A 23 4.72 0.02 -28.34
N ALA A 24 4.39 1.30 -28.43
CA ALA A 24 4.81 2.30 -27.45
C ALA A 24 4.24 1.99 -26.06
N ILE A 25 2.96 1.63 -25.97
CA ILE A 25 2.31 1.24 -24.71
C ILE A 25 2.95 -0.03 -24.14
N ALA A 26 3.19 -1.05 -24.95
CA ALA A 26 3.86 -2.27 -24.49
C ALA A 26 5.31 -2.01 -24.05
N LYS A 27 5.99 -1.00 -24.60
CA LYS A 27 7.31 -0.56 -24.12
C LYS A 27 7.18 0.14 -22.76
N ALA A 28 6.25 1.09 -22.65
CA ALA A 28 5.99 1.83 -21.42
C ALA A 28 5.59 0.90 -20.27
N GLN A 29 4.75 -0.11 -20.51
CA GLN A 29 4.41 -1.14 -19.50
C GLN A 29 5.64 -1.84 -18.93
N ARG A 30 6.57 -2.28 -19.79
CA ARG A 30 7.80 -2.94 -19.35
C ARG A 30 8.73 -1.98 -18.60
N GLU A 31 8.72 -0.71 -18.96
CA GLU A 31 9.51 0.31 -18.28
C GLU A 31 8.96 0.60 -16.88
N LEU A 32 7.63 0.73 -16.76
CA LEU A 32 6.95 0.82 -15.45
C LEU A 32 7.24 -0.40 -14.58
N ASP A 33 7.16 -1.62 -15.12
CA ASP A 33 7.46 -2.84 -14.36
C ASP A 33 8.91 -2.85 -13.85
N ARG A 34 9.87 -2.37 -14.66
CA ARG A 34 11.28 -2.27 -14.25
C ARG A 34 11.50 -1.25 -13.14
N GLU A 35 10.91 -0.05 -13.28
CA GLU A 35 11.00 0.99 -12.24
C GLU A 35 10.33 0.53 -10.94
N ARG A 36 9.18 -0.15 -11.04
CA ARG A 36 8.51 -0.77 -9.90
C ARG A 36 9.42 -1.76 -9.17
N THR A 37 10.08 -2.67 -9.88
CA THR A 37 11.02 -3.63 -9.25
C THR A 37 12.20 -2.93 -8.57
N LYS A 38 12.70 -1.82 -9.12
CA LYS A 38 13.75 -1.02 -8.47
C LYS A 38 13.23 -0.39 -7.17
N LEU A 39 12.01 0.15 -7.18
CA LEU A 39 11.38 0.73 -5.99
C LEU A 39 11.08 -0.33 -4.91
N GLU A 40 10.65 -1.53 -5.30
CA GLU A 40 10.47 -2.66 -4.37
C GLU A 40 11.82 -3.08 -3.73
N ALA A 41 12.92 -2.99 -4.47
CA ALA A 41 14.26 -3.25 -3.93
C ALA A 41 14.73 -2.13 -2.98
N SER A 42 14.46 -0.86 -3.30
CA SER A 42 14.77 0.25 -2.38
C SER A 42 13.89 0.20 -1.13
N GLU A 43 12.63 -0.19 -1.25
CA GLU A 43 11.73 -0.39 -0.11
C GLU A 43 12.32 -1.42 0.87
N LYS A 44 12.73 -2.59 0.38
CA LYS A 44 13.37 -3.64 1.21
C LYS A 44 14.63 -3.13 1.90
N LYS A 45 15.43 -2.33 1.20
CA LYS A 45 16.63 -1.71 1.78
C LYS A 45 16.27 -0.71 2.88
N LEU A 46 15.30 0.18 2.64
CA LEU A 46 14.81 1.12 3.65
C LEU A 46 14.32 0.41 4.90
N VAL A 47 13.56 -0.69 4.76
CA VAL A 47 13.11 -1.48 5.91
C VAL A 47 14.30 -2.02 6.71
N ALA A 48 15.34 -2.52 6.05
CA ALA A 48 16.55 -2.99 6.73
C ALA A 48 17.30 -1.83 7.44
N ASP A 49 17.39 -0.66 6.80
CA ASP A 49 18.05 0.52 7.36
C ASP A 49 17.27 1.12 8.55
N ILE A 50 15.94 1.10 8.51
CA ILE A 50 15.07 1.46 9.64
C ILE A 50 15.30 0.50 10.81
N LYS A 51 15.28 -0.82 10.54
CA LYS A 51 15.53 -1.84 11.58
C LYS A 51 16.90 -1.68 12.23
N ARG A 52 17.92 -1.33 11.46
CA ARG A 52 19.27 -1.06 11.98
C ARG A 52 19.30 0.20 12.84
N SER A 53 18.77 1.31 12.34
CA SER A 53 18.78 2.60 13.05
C SER A 53 17.93 2.58 14.31
N ALA A 54 16.89 1.75 14.34
CA ALA A 54 16.07 1.52 15.52
C ALA A 54 16.84 0.77 16.61
N LYS A 55 17.66 -0.23 16.25
CA LYS A 55 18.58 -0.89 17.20
C LYS A 55 19.62 0.06 17.77
N ASP A 56 20.08 1.00 16.95
CA ASP A 56 21.03 2.04 17.36
C ASP A 56 20.37 3.17 18.20
N GLY A 57 19.05 3.09 18.45
CA GLY A 57 18.30 4.05 19.27
C GLY A 57 18.05 5.42 18.61
N GLN A 58 18.28 5.53 17.30
CA GLN A 58 18.18 6.80 16.56
C GLN A 58 16.74 7.09 16.11
N LEU A 59 15.86 7.46 17.04
CA LEU A 59 14.42 7.66 16.77
C LEU A 59 14.13 8.74 15.71
N ASN A 60 14.88 9.85 15.69
CA ASN A 60 14.69 10.91 14.70
C ASN A 60 15.03 10.44 13.28
N ALA A 61 16.10 9.65 13.12
CA ALA A 61 16.47 9.07 11.84
C ALA A 61 15.41 8.04 11.39
N CYS A 62 14.92 7.21 12.31
CA CYS A 62 13.85 6.25 12.04
C CYS A 62 12.57 6.94 11.58
N LYS A 63 12.20 8.09 12.17
CA LYS A 63 11.02 8.87 11.75
C LYS A 63 11.14 9.38 10.32
N VAL A 64 12.31 9.91 9.93
CA VAL A 64 12.54 10.39 8.55
C VAL A 64 12.52 9.23 7.56
N MET A 65 13.19 8.12 7.87
CA MET A 65 13.22 6.94 7.01
C MET A 65 11.85 6.25 6.91
N ALA A 66 11.03 6.28 7.97
CA ALA A 66 9.66 5.77 7.95
C ALA A 66 8.78 6.60 6.99
N LYS A 67 8.90 7.93 6.99
CA LYS A 67 8.21 8.79 6.01
C LYS A 67 8.64 8.45 4.57
N ASP A 68 9.93 8.22 4.34
CA ASP A 68 10.43 7.83 3.01
C ASP A 68 9.96 6.42 2.58
N LEU A 69 9.78 5.50 3.54
CA LEU A 69 9.21 4.18 3.30
C LEU A 69 7.75 4.28 2.86
N VAL A 70 6.92 5.09 3.53
CA VAL A 70 5.52 5.33 3.13
C VAL A 70 5.46 5.90 1.72
N ARG A 71 6.28 6.91 1.43
CA ARG A 71 6.37 7.52 0.11
C ARG A 71 6.73 6.50 -0.97
N THR A 72 7.72 5.65 -0.69
CA THR A 72 8.17 4.58 -1.60
C THR A 72 7.04 3.58 -1.87
N ARG A 73 6.31 3.14 -0.83
CA ARG A 73 5.16 2.24 -0.97
C ARG A 73 4.04 2.85 -1.80
N ARG A 74 3.72 4.12 -1.58
CA ARG A 74 2.74 4.87 -2.38
C ARG A 74 3.15 4.94 -3.84
N TYR A 75 4.44 5.19 -4.13
CA TYR A 75 4.92 5.13 -5.52
C TYR A 75 4.77 3.73 -6.11
N VAL A 76 5.17 2.67 -5.41
CA VAL A 76 4.97 1.27 -5.88
C VAL A 76 3.50 1.02 -6.23
N HIS A 77 2.57 1.43 -5.37
CA HIS A 77 1.13 1.32 -5.62
C HIS A 77 0.69 2.12 -6.86
N LYS A 78 1.15 3.37 -7.00
CA LYS A 78 0.89 4.21 -8.17
C LYS A 78 1.40 3.57 -9.47
N PHE A 79 2.56 2.91 -9.43
CA PHE A 79 3.08 2.15 -10.58
C PHE A 79 2.18 0.97 -10.95
N TYR A 80 1.59 0.24 -9.98
CA TYR A 80 0.61 -0.81 -10.26
C TYR A 80 -0.66 -0.25 -10.94
N GLN A 81 -1.14 0.90 -10.48
CA GLN A 81 -2.31 1.57 -11.09
C GLN A 81 -2.00 2.02 -12.51
N MET A 82 -0.88 2.73 -12.72
CA MET A 82 -0.46 3.19 -14.05
C MET A 82 -0.27 2.02 -15.03
N ARG A 83 0.29 0.89 -14.59
CA ARG A 83 0.42 -0.33 -15.40
C ARG A 83 -0.95 -0.83 -15.84
N THR A 84 -1.92 -0.85 -14.93
CA THR A 84 -3.29 -1.30 -15.19
C THR A 84 -4.01 -0.36 -16.15
N GLN A 85 -3.84 0.96 -15.99
CA GLN A 85 -4.36 1.96 -16.92
C GLN A 85 -3.76 1.78 -18.32
N LEU A 86 -2.45 1.60 -18.46
CA LEU A 86 -1.82 1.31 -19.76
C LEU A 86 -2.31 0.00 -20.37
N GLN A 87 -2.60 -1.01 -19.55
CA GLN A 87 -3.20 -2.26 -20.02
C GLN A 87 -4.63 -2.04 -20.55
N ALA A 88 -5.45 -1.23 -19.88
CA ALA A 88 -6.78 -0.84 -20.34
C ALA A 88 -6.72 -0.07 -21.67
N VAL A 89 -5.84 0.92 -21.79
CA VAL A 89 -5.63 1.66 -23.05
C VAL A 89 -5.16 0.74 -24.18
N GLY A 90 -4.26 -0.21 -23.87
CA GLY A 90 -3.82 -1.24 -24.81
C GLY A 90 -4.97 -2.11 -25.33
N LEU A 91 -5.90 -2.49 -24.46
CA LEU A 91 -7.10 -3.23 -24.82
C LEU A 91 -8.05 -2.39 -25.70
N ARG A 92 -8.28 -1.13 -25.34
CA ARG A 92 -9.10 -0.20 -26.13
C ARG A 92 -8.55 -0.03 -27.55
N ILE A 93 -7.23 0.11 -27.69
CA ILE A 93 -6.55 0.16 -28.99
C ILE A 93 -6.73 -1.14 -29.80
N GLN A 94 -6.70 -2.30 -29.13
CA GLN A 94 -6.97 -3.57 -29.79
C GLN A 94 -8.41 -3.66 -30.30
N THR A 95 -9.39 -3.18 -29.51
CA THR A 95 -10.79 -3.07 -29.96
C THR A 95 -10.93 -2.15 -31.16
N LEU A 96 -10.31 -0.97 -31.14
CA LEU A 96 -10.29 -0.04 -32.28
C LEU A 96 -9.73 -0.68 -33.55
N ARG A 97 -8.68 -1.51 -33.42
CA ARG A 97 -8.10 -2.25 -34.56
C ARG A 97 -9.08 -3.26 -35.14
N SER A 98 -9.78 -4.01 -34.30
CA SER A 98 -10.80 -4.97 -34.73
C SER A 98 -11.96 -4.27 -35.42
N ASN A 99 -12.44 -3.16 -34.85
CA ASN A 99 -13.50 -2.34 -35.45
C ASN A 99 -13.08 -1.78 -36.81
N GLN A 100 -11.83 -1.32 -36.94
CA GLN A 100 -11.29 -0.85 -38.23
C GLN A 100 -11.26 -1.97 -39.28
N SER A 101 -10.83 -3.18 -38.89
CA SER A 101 -10.83 -4.34 -39.79
C SER A 101 -12.25 -4.75 -40.21
N MET A 102 -13.21 -4.67 -39.29
CA MET A 102 -14.61 -4.95 -39.58
C MET A 102 -15.19 -3.88 -40.52
N ALA A 103 -14.93 -2.60 -40.28
CA ALA A 103 -15.35 -1.51 -41.15
C ALA A 103 -14.76 -1.63 -42.57
N GLU A 104 -13.50 -2.08 -42.68
CA GLU A 104 -12.86 -2.33 -43.98
C GLU A 104 -13.49 -3.52 -44.71
N ALA A 105 -13.76 -4.62 -44.00
CA ALA A 105 -14.47 -5.78 -44.54
C ALA A 105 -15.90 -5.42 -44.97
N MET A 106 -16.64 -4.66 -44.16
CA MET A 106 -17.97 -4.16 -44.48
C MET A 106 -17.93 -3.19 -45.65
N ARG A 107 -16.91 -2.33 -45.78
CA ARG A 107 -16.75 -1.44 -46.95
C ARG A 107 -16.49 -2.26 -48.21
N GLY A 108 -15.67 -3.32 -48.14
CA GLY A 108 -15.44 -4.25 -49.25
C GLY A 108 -16.70 -5.01 -49.64
N ALA A 109 -17.41 -5.57 -48.66
CA ALA A 109 -18.68 -6.25 -48.84
C ALA A 109 -19.77 -5.31 -49.36
N THR A 110 -19.83 -4.06 -48.90
CA THR A 110 -20.75 -3.03 -49.39
C THR A 110 -20.41 -2.61 -50.81
N ARG A 111 -19.13 -2.57 -51.20
CA ARG A 111 -18.73 -2.29 -52.58
C ARG A 111 -19.08 -3.45 -53.52
N ALA A 112 -18.88 -4.69 -53.08
CA ALA A 112 -19.33 -5.89 -53.80
C ALA A 112 -20.86 -5.94 -53.90
N MET A 113 -21.55 -5.71 -52.77
CA MET A 113 -23.01 -5.56 -52.70
C MET A 113 -23.48 -4.39 -53.57
N ALA A 114 -22.82 -3.23 -53.63
CA ALA A 114 -23.19 -2.11 -54.49
C ALA A 114 -22.99 -2.43 -55.99
N SER A 115 -21.97 -3.22 -56.33
CA SER A 115 -21.79 -3.74 -57.68
C SER A 115 -22.89 -4.74 -58.06
N MET A 116 -23.42 -5.47 -57.07
CA MET A 116 -24.54 -6.42 -57.20
C MET A 116 -25.92 -5.74 -57.08
N ASN A 117 -26.01 -4.63 -56.35
CA ASN A 117 -27.17 -3.81 -55.98
C ASN A 117 -27.29 -2.59 -56.91
N ARG A 118 -26.78 -2.68 -58.13
CA ARG A 118 -27.36 -1.85 -59.20
C ARG A 118 -28.84 -2.22 -59.45
N GLY A 119 -29.35 -3.27 -58.78
CA GLY A 119 -30.76 -3.44 -58.40
C GLY A 119 -30.96 -3.81 -56.90
N LEU A 120 -31.61 -2.90 -56.15
CA LEU A 120 -32.32 -3.05 -54.85
C LEU A 120 -31.60 -3.30 -53.49
N ASN A 121 -31.42 -2.22 -52.70
CA ASN A 121 -32.03 -1.93 -51.36
C ASN A 121 -31.12 -1.11 -50.40
N LEU A 122 -31.58 0.10 -50.07
CA LEU A 122 -30.98 1.12 -49.19
C LEU A 122 -31.29 1.02 -47.66
N PRO A 123 -32.39 0.39 -47.17
CA PRO A 123 -32.80 0.47 -45.75
C PRO A 123 -31.91 -0.27 -44.73
N ALA A 124 -31.18 -1.31 -45.13
CA ALA A 124 -30.39 -2.13 -44.20
C ALA A 124 -29.14 -1.40 -43.68
N ILE A 125 -28.55 -0.53 -44.50
CA ILE A 125 -27.36 0.25 -44.14
C ILE A 125 -27.69 1.32 -43.08
N GLN A 126 -28.86 1.96 -43.18
CA GLN A 126 -29.32 2.93 -42.17
C GLN A 126 -29.51 2.30 -40.80
N ARG A 127 -30.06 1.08 -40.74
CA ARG A 127 -30.31 0.36 -39.49
C ARG A 127 -29.01 -0.02 -38.76
N ILE A 128 -27.97 -0.41 -39.51
CA ILE A 128 -26.65 -0.74 -38.94
C ILE A 128 -25.95 0.51 -38.39
N MET A 129 -26.05 1.65 -39.08
CA MET A 129 -25.51 2.93 -38.59
C MET A 129 -26.18 3.35 -37.28
N THR A 130 -27.51 3.25 -37.18
CA THR A 130 -28.24 3.62 -35.96
C THR A 130 -27.96 2.69 -34.78
N GLU A 131 -27.77 1.38 -35.02
CA GLU A 131 -27.45 0.44 -33.94
C GLU A 131 -26.01 0.66 -33.44
N PHE A 132 -25.06 0.94 -34.35
CA PHE A 132 -23.69 1.28 -33.98
C PHE A 132 -23.60 2.58 -33.17
N GLU A 133 -24.36 3.61 -33.54
CA GLU A 133 -24.44 4.87 -32.79
C GLU A 133 -24.95 4.65 -31.35
N LYS A 134 -25.96 3.78 -31.20
CA LYS A 134 -26.56 3.44 -29.91
C LYS A 134 -25.60 2.63 -29.03
N GLU A 135 -24.88 1.68 -29.61
CA GLU A 135 -23.96 0.80 -28.88
C GLU A 135 -22.65 1.53 -28.52
N SER A 136 -22.19 2.45 -29.37
CA SER A 136 -21.07 3.35 -29.05
C SER A 136 -21.44 4.31 -27.91
N SER A 137 -22.64 4.90 -27.94
CA SER A 137 -23.15 5.76 -26.87
C SER A 137 -23.24 5.03 -25.53
N MET A 138 -23.71 3.78 -25.51
CA MET A 138 -23.78 2.98 -24.30
C MET A 138 -22.38 2.61 -23.75
N MET A 139 -21.40 2.47 -24.64
CA MET A 139 -20.02 2.18 -24.24
C MET A 139 -19.32 3.39 -23.61
N ASP A 140 -19.54 4.59 -24.14
CA ASP A 140 -18.99 5.83 -23.57
C ASP A 140 -19.57 6.10 -22.16
N MET A 141 -20.86 5.86 -21.95
CA MET A 141 -21.52 6.04 -20.65
C MET A 141 -21.01 5.05 -19.58
N LYS A 142 -20.65 3.83 -19.97
CA LYS A 142 -20.02 2.86 -19.06
C LYS A 142 -18.58 3.22 -18.70
N GLU A 143 -17.87 3.91 -19.59
CA GLU A 143 -16.52 4.40 -19.33
C GLU A 143 -16.53 5.58 -18.34
N GLU A 144 -17.51 6.48 -18.44
CA GLU A 144 -17.71 7.59 -17.51
C GLU A 144 -18.03 7.10 -16.09
N MET A 145 -18.94 6.13 -15.94
CA MET A 145 -19.25 5.52 -14.64
C MET A 145 -18.08 4.73 -14.02
N MET A 146 -17.23 4.13 -14.86
CA MET A 146 -16.04 3.43 -14.39
C MET A 146 -14.94 4.42 -13.95
N SER A 147 -14.86 5.60 -14.58
CA SER A 147 -13.90 6.64 -14.23
C SER A 147 -14.24 7.30 -12.90
N ASP A 148 -15.52 7.63 -12.68
CA ASP A 148 -15.99 8.21 -11.40
C ASP A 148 -15.77 7.27 -10.22
N ALA A 149 -16.00 5.97 -10.41
CA ALA A 149 -15.76 4.96 -9.36
C ALA A 149 -14.28 4.75 -9.03
N VAL A 150 -13.36 5.15 -9.92
CA VAL A 150 -11.91 5.06 -9.70
C VAL A 150 -11.36 6.34 -9.06
N ASP A 151 -11.95 7.50 -9.36
CA ASP A 151 -11.58 8.78 -8.74
C ASP A 151 -12.03 8.86 -7.27
N ASP A 152 -13.21 8.33 -6.92
CA ASP A 152 -13.75 8.34 -5.55
C ASP A 152 -12.95 7.45 -4.57
N VAL A 153 -12.14 6.52 -5.10
CA VAL A 153 -11.23 5.67 -4.30
C VAL A 153 -9.86 6.34 -4.07
N MET A 154 -9.57 7.46 -4.75
CA MET A 154 -8.29 8.16 -4.68
C MET A 154 -8.26 9.33 -3.69
N ASP A 155 -9.40 9.80 -3.17
CA ASP A 155 -9.46 11.01 -2.34
C ASP A 155 -9.16 10.80 -0.84
N SER A 156 -8.31 9.81 -0.50
CA SER A 156 -7.75 9.65 0.85
C SER A 156 -6.27 10.08 0.90
N GLU A 157 -5.99 11.30 0.44
CA GLU A 157 -4.64 11.88 0.48
C GLU A 157 -4.22 12.34 1.91
N GLU A 158 -5.13 12.38 2.89
CA GLU A 158 -4.88 12.95 4.22
C GLU A 158 -4.10 12.03 5.20
N ASP A 159 -3.83 10.77 4.84
CA ASP A 159 -3.32 9.75 5.78
C ASP A 159 -1.78 9.64 5.88
N GLU A 160 -1.00 10.39 5.09
CA GLU A 160 0.45 10.13 4.92
C GLU A 160 1.28 10.33 6.21
N GLU A 161 0.90 11.30 7.05
CA GLU A 161 1.61 11.55 8.31
C GLU A 161 1.22 10.55 9.41
N LEU A 162 -0.05 10.13 9.44
CA LEU A 162 -0.54 9.12 10.39
C LEU A 162 0.00 7.73 10.05
N GLU A 163 0.07 7.37 8.77
CA GLU A 163 0.62 6.10 8.29
C GLU A 163 2.10 5.94 8.65
N GLY A 164 2.90 7.01 8.51
CA GLY A 164 4.33 6.98 8.84
C GLY A 164 4.60 6.69 10.32
N ASP A 165 3.89 7.37 11.22
CA ASP A 165 4.04 7.17 12.66
C ASP A 165 3.47 5.80 13.11
N LYS A 166 2.39 5.31 12.48
CA LYS A 166 1.88 3.93 12.68
C LYS A 166 2.91 2.87 12.28
N ILE A 167 3.54 3.00 11.12
CA ILE A 167 4.54 2.04 10.63
C ILE A 167 5.80 2.05 11.51
N LEU A 168 6.25 3.24 11.94
CA LEU A 168 7.37 3.34 12.88
C LEU A 168 7.07 2.59 14.17
N LYS A 169 5.87 2.81 14.75
CA LYS A 169 5.43 2.11 15.96
C LYS A 169 5.41 0.60 15.76
N GLN A 170 4.87 0.12 14.64
CA GLN A 170 4.85 -1.30 14.30
C GLN A 170 6.26 -1.90 14.20
N VAL A 171 7.21 -1.21 13.57
CA VAL A 171 8.60 -1.69 13.45
C VAL A 171 9.29 -1.73 14.82
N LEU A 172 9.02 -0.75 15.69
CA LEU A 172 9.56 -0.73 17.05
C LEU A 172 8.98 -1.88 17.89
N GLU A 173 7.67 -2.13 17.83
CA GLU A 173 7.03 -3.27 18.49
C GLU A 173 7.58 -4.61 17.97
N GLU A 174 7.79 -4.76 16.66
CA GLU A 174 8.39 -5.96 16.07
C GLU A 174 9.83 -6.20 16.58
N LEU A 175 10.59 -5.14 16.82
CA LEU A 175 11.95 -5.21 17.37
C LEU A 175 11.95 -5.55 18.87
N ASP A 176 11.04 -4.97 19.65
CA ASP A 176 10.93 -5.24 21.09
C ASP A 176 10.52 -6.70 21.35
N ILE A 177 9.62 -7.26 20.53
CA ILE A 177 9.25 -8.68 20.60
C ILE A 177 10.45 -9.58 20.23
N ASN A 178 11.24 -9.21 19.22
CA ASN A 178 12.42 -9.97 18.83
C ASN A 178 13.51 -9.94 19.92
N LEU A 179 13.73 -8.78 20.55
CA LEU A 179 14.67 -8.63 21.66
C LEU A 179 14.19 -9.39 22.90
N ALA A 180 12.91 -9.33 23.24
CA ALA A 180 12.34 -10.11 24.34
C ALA A 180 12.47 -11.63 24.09
N GLN A 181 12.26 -12.10 22.86
CA GLN A 181 12.49 -13.50 22.49
C GLN A 181 13.97 -13.88 22.62
N GLN A 182 14.90 -13.06 22.10
CA GLN A 182 16.34 -13.31 22.25
C GLN A 182 16.83 -13.30 23.70
N LEU A 183 16.25 -12.47 24.57
CA LEU A 183 16.57 -12.42 25.99
C LEU A 183 15.94 -13.59 26.79
N THR A 184 14.81 -14.12 26.34
CA THR A 184 14.17 -15.29 26.94
C THR A 184 14.86 -16.60 26.53
N ASP A 185 15.40 -16.65 25.32
CA ASP A 185 16.16 -17.81 24.79
C ASP A 185 17.64 -17.82 25.23
N ALA A 186 18.15 -16.74 25.83
CA ALA A 186 19.49 -16.70 26.39
C ALA A 186 19.52 -17.50 27.71
N PRO A 187 20.31 -18.59 27.82
CA PRO A 187 20.31 -19.42 29.03
C PRO A 187 20.82 -18.60 30.22
N THR A 188 19.98 -18.49 31.26
CA THR A 188 20.30 -17.88 32.58
C THR A 188 21.33 -18.67 33.39
N GLY A 189 22.15 -19.51 32.74
CA GLY A 189 23.01 -20.51 33.34
C GLY A 189 24.36 -20.03 33.88
N LEU A 190 24.49 -18.77 34.33
CA LEU A 190 25.73 -18.26 34.94
C LEU A 190 25.55 -17.71 36.37
N ALA A 191 24.60 -18.26 37.12
CA ALA A 191 24.43 -17.98 38.55
C ALA A 191 24.39 -19.27 39.38
N ALA A 192 25.34 -20.19 39.17
CA ALA A 192 25.53 -21.34 40.06
C ALA A 192 26.93 -21.97 39.91
N SER A 193 28.02 -21.21 40.06
CA SER A 193 29.37 -21.79 40.21
C SER A 193 30.36 -20.81 40.84
N SER A 194 30.33 -20.67 42.16
CA SER A 194 31.53 -20.32 42.94
C SER A 194 31.44 -20.90 44.35
N SER A 195 31.94 -22.13 44.46
CA SER A 195 32.70 -22.74 45.57
C SER A 195 32.42 -22.31 47.02
N LEU A 196 31.92 -23.26 47.80
CA LEU A 196 32.10 -23.36 49.25
C LEU A 196 33.59 -23.46 49.62
N ALA A 197 34.09 -22.56 50.47
CA ALA A 197 35.30 -22.78 51.26
C ALA A 197 35.24 -21.99 52.58
N ASN A 198 34.86 -22.72 53.63
CA ASN A 198 35.35 -22.65 55.01
C ASN A 198 35.47 -21.27 55.70
N ARG A 199 34.54 -20.96 56.62
CA ARG A 199 34.82 -20.04 57.74
C ARG A 199 34.06 -20.47 59.01
N GLN A 200 34.83 -20.93 60.00
CA GLN A 200 34.38 -21.23 61.37
C GLN A 200 34.03 -19.94 62.15
N PRO A 201 33.14 -20.02 63.16
CA PRO A 201 32.80 -18.91 64.04
C PRO A 201 33.79 -18.83 65.23
N VAL A 202 34.19 -17.61 65.61
CA VAL A 202 34.91 -17.34 66.87
C VAL A 202 34.19 -16.22 67.61
N ALA A 203 33.94 -16.44 68.90
CA ALA A 203 33.23 -15.59 69.84
C ALA A 203 34.13 -14.58 70.56
N LEU A 204 33.57 -13.41 70.91
CA LEU A 204 33.97 -12.50 71.99
C LEU A 204 32.73 -11.62 72.27
N GLY A 205 31.97 -11.78 73.36
CA GLY A 205 32.26 -11.28 74.71
C GLY A 205 31.84 -9.80 74.85
N GLU A 206 30.59 -9.50 75.26
CA GLU A 206 30.21 -8.83 76.55
C GLU A 206 30.45 -7.29 76.54
N THR A 207 29.57 -6.35 76.93
CA THR A 207 28.55 -6.26 78.01
C THR A 207 27.53 -5.12 77.79
N THR A 208 26.33 -5.31 78.37
CA THR A 208 25.44 -4.35 79.08
C THR A 208 24.59 -3.29 78.33
N GLY A 209 23.26 -3.46 78.41
CA GLY A 209 22.21 -2.47 78.09
C GLY A 209 22.00 -1.42 79.21
N PRO A 210 20.78 -0.89 79.50
CA PRO A 210 19.43 -1.33 79.09
C PRO A 210 18.45 -0.20 78.63
N ALA A 211 17.28 -0.62 78.12
CA ALA A 211 16.04 0.17 78.02
C ALA A 211 14.98 -0.45 79.00
N PRO A 212 13.68 -0.10 79.04
CA PRO A 212 12.89 1.14 78.86
C PRO A 212 11.94 1.33 80.10
N PRO A 213 10.68 1.87 80.07
CA PRO A 213 9.54 1.16 79.43
C PRO A 213 8.25 1.95 78.98
N ARG A 214 7.44 1.26 78.13
CA ARG A 214 5.93 1.20 78.01
C ARG A 214 5.16 2.33 77.26
N ASN A 215 4.09 2.12 76.45
CA ASN A 215 3.23 0.97 76.01
C ASN A 215 2.34 1.43 74.80
N ASP A 216 2.12 0.63 73.72
CA ASP A 216 1.00 -0.33 73.43
C ASP A 216 -0.28 0.37 72.85
N ALA A 217 -1.03 -0.01 71.81
CA ALA A 217 -1.29 -1.22 70.99
C ALA A 217 -1.80 -0.77 69.59
N GLY A 218 -1.56 -1.42 68.44
CA GLY A 218 -2.22 -2.64 67.95
C GLY A 218 -2.94 -2.39 66.60
N SER A 219 -2.50 -3.05 65.52
CA SER A 219 -3.25 -3.21 64.24
C SER A 219 -3.58 -4.70 64.05
N PRO A 220 -4.64 -5.05 63.28
CA PRO A 220 -4.34 -5.53 61.92
C PRO A 220 -5.44 -5.29 60.85
N GLY A 221 -5.01 -4.91 59.64
CA GLY A 221 -5.42 -5.45 58.31
C GLY A 221 -6.86 -5.35 57.77
N GLY A 222 -6.99 -4.86 56.53
CA GLY A 222 -7.96 -5.40 55.54
C GLY A 222 -8.79 -4.39 54.72
N ASP A 223 -8.50 -4.35 53.41
CA ASP A 223 -9.44 -4.18 52.27
C ASP A 223 -10.22 -2.86 52.06
N GLY A 224 -10.29 -2.36 50.81
CA GLY A 224 -11.17 -1.23 50.46
C GLY A 224 -10.77 -0.34 49.27
N GLY A 225 -10.45 -0.92 48.11
CA GLY A 225 -10.22 -0.18 46.85
C GLY A 225 -11.51 0.22 46.12
N LEU A 226 -12.40 1.00 46.75
CA LEU A 226 -13.72 1.35 46.18
C LEU A 226 -14.02 2.87 46.06
N ASN A 227 -13.11 3.76 46.49
CA ASN A 227 -13.42 5.20 46.52
C ASN A 227 -13.03 5.97 45.24
N ASP A 228 -12.08 5.44 44.45
CA ASP A 228 -11.58 6.14 43.25
C ASP A 228 -12.48 5.93 42.02
N GLU A 229 -13.14 4.76 41.92
CA GLU A 229 -14.09 4.47 40.84
C GLU A 229 -15.38 5.29 40.99
N ASP A 230 -15.89 5.43 42.21
CA ASP A 230 -17.06 6.27 42.51
C ASP A 230 -16.79 7.76 42.21
N ALA A 231 -15.56 8.22 42.47
CA ALA A 231 -15.14 9.59 42.16
C ALA A 231 -15.01 9.83 40.64
N LEU A 232 -14.59 8.84 39.87
CA LEU A 232 -14.51 8.90 38.41
C LEU A 232 -15.90 8.84 37.76
N GLN A 233 -16.81 8.02 38.30
CA GLN A 233 -18.17 7.88 37.81
C GLN A 233 -18.98 9.18 37.99
N ALA A 234 -18.84 9.84 39.15
CA ALA A 234 -19.45 11.14 39.41
C ALA A 234 -18.95 12.24 38.45
N ARG A 235 -17.68 12.17 38.04
CA ARG A 235 -17.09 13.09 37.05
C ARG A 235 -17.60 12.83 35.63
N LEU A 236 -17.83 11.57 35.26
CA LEU A 236 -18.38 11.18 33.96
C LEU A 236 -19.85 11.62 33.81
N ASP A 237 -20.66 11.47 34.86
CA ASP A 237 -22.07 11.88 34.82
C ASP A 237 -22.24 13.40 34.75
N ALA A 238 -21.32 14.17 35.34
CA ALA A 238 -21.27 15.62 35.20
C ALA A 238 -20.94 16.08 33.78
N LEU A 239 -20.11 15.32 33.05
CA LEU A 239 -19.73 15.63 31.67
C LEU A 239 -20.81 15.25 30.65
N ARG A 240 -21.69 14.30 31.00
CA ARG A 240 -22.79 13.83 30.14
C ARG A 240 -24.05 14.68 30.24
N ARG A 241 -24.15 15.54 31.27
CA ARG A 241 -25.31 16.42 31.51
C ARG A 241 -25.06 17.89 31.10
N GLY A 242 -23.82 18.24 30.73
CA GLY A 242 -23.47 19.50 30.05
C GLY A 242 -23.51 19.34 28.55
#